data_AF-A0A9W3B2P6-F1
#
_entry.id   AF-A0A9W3B2P6-F1
#
_cell.length_a   1.000
_cell.length_b   1.000
_cell.length_c   1.000
_cell.angle_alpha   90.00
_cell.angle_beta   90.00
_cell.angle_gamma   90.00
#
_symmetry.space_group_name_H-M   'P 1'
#
loop_
_entity.id
_entity.type
_entity.pdbx_description
1 polymer ?
#
loop_
_entity_poly.entity_id
_entity_poly.type
_entity_poly.pdbx_seq_one_letter_code
_entity_poly.pdbx_strand_id
1 'polypeptide(L)'
;MTSSSQPKVQGHKTNSMDLSRIEDLEKKIRSFTEYFETTEENFSRLNEQVETSSKKLLKRIKILEKKHTEQRKHIQEISQKQVDVETKYEQNSDQCLKELDQASDLIKLQTKSLSQKINQCKECNETILKKQNEIEDNLKTEIDTLTKQMQSFTDLTTTKTDTIVGNINTSEKQLMAIFKTNKEKEEKMELLLKAQEDLKKANNQTSENTLTEIERAKTEIECLRSEYKTLIIIVNELERNFKDSPNNFQKHVEEMDTILSSNTSEIKTLHKSVTDISKSLTQIKSFHDTTFPDFQAQFSTIYSAIRSWSKLSSAKIESEMKDLNVKILGFSKDIASFRDSNETEAFCLEVANMKETDIKKDTILTLFNYAGNVTLSPHYNMSTSTYTVPHDGIYLCCLMVENLTDMKVQFHVYYKDKSGKESPRVYSQAYHKDLTSCSVIPIYMYKGDQMYIKSALDYPLLKLGNNSFFSCVLLKKF
;
A
#
# COMPACT_ATOMS: atom_id res chain seq x y z
N MET A 1 -59.55 120.53 43.45
CA MET A 1 -60.01 119.96 42.17
C MET A 1 -58.98 118.94 41.68
N THR A 2 -59.48 117.74 41.37
CA THR A 2 -58.89 116.66 40.52
C THR A 2 -57.55 116.01 40.87
N SER A 3 -57.67 114.77 41.37
CA SER A 3 -57.14 113.52 40.79
C SER A 3 -55.61 113.27 40.79
N SER A 4 -55.14 112.47 41.75
CA SER A 4 -53.96 111.62 41.57
C SER A 4 -53.99 110.44 42.56
N SER A 5 -54.16 109.22 42.05
CA SER A 5 -53.97 107.98 42.80
C SER A 5 -53.28 106.94 41.92
N GLN A 6 -51.95 107.01 41.87
CA GLN A 6 -51.11 105.91 41.40
C GLN A 6 -51.05 104.81 42.46
N PRO A 7 -51.17 103.52 42.10
CA PRO A 7 -50.77 102.44 43.00
C PRO A 7 -49.25 102.28 42.97
N LYS A 8 -48.63 102.36 44.15
CA LYS A 8 -47.24 101.96 44.39
C LYS A 8 -47.06 100.49 43.99
N VAL A 9 -46.31 100.24 42.92
CA VAL A 9 -45.79 98.91 42.57
C VAL A 9 -44.66 98.61 43.55
N GLN A 10 -44.94 97.69 44.47
CA GLN A 10 -44.01 97.17 45.47
C GLN A 10 -43.01 96.27 44.74
N GLY A 11 -41.76 96.72 44.65
CA GLY A 11 -40.68 95.95 44.03
C GLY A 11 -40.43 94.65 44.78
N HIS A 12 -40.85 93.53 44.20
CA HIS A 12 -40.43 92.21 44.62
C HIS A 12 -38.93 92.07 44.37
N LYS A 13 -38.13 92.10 45.46
CA LYS A 13 -36.77 91.56 45.44
C LYS A 13 -36.88 90.09 45.08
N THR A 14 -36.56 89.75 43.83
CA THR A 14 -36.33 88.37 43.41
C THR A 14 -35.16 87.81 44.20
N ASN A 15 -35.41 86.71 44.92
CA ASN A 15 -34.40 86.02 45.71
C ASN A 15 -33.28 85.52 44.78
N SER A 16 -32.08 86.08 44.91
CA SER A 16 -30.87 85.70 44.18
C SER A 16 -30.51 84.20 44.32
N MET A 17 -31.06 83.52 45.33
CA MET A 17 -30.87 82.09 45.58
C MET A 17 -31.66 81.21 44.59
N ASP A 18 -32.81 81.67 44.08
CA ASP A 18 -33.63 80.90 43.13
C ASP A 18 -33.05 80.89 41.71
N LEU A 19 -32.34 81.95 41.31
CA LEU A 19 -31.64 82.02 40.02
C LEU A 19 -30.47 81.03 39.93
N SER A 20 -29.70 80.86 41.01
CA SER A 20 -28.58 79.90 41.05
C SER A 20 -29.05 78.43 40.92
N ARG A 21 -30.22 78.10 41.47
CA ARG A 21 -30.80 76.75 41.39
C ARG A 21 -31.33 76.45 39.98
N ILE A 22 -31.83 77.47 39.29
CA ILE A 22 -32.28 77.37 37.89
C ILE A 22 -31.07 77.13 36.98
N GLU A 23 -29.98 77.89 37.13
CA GLU A 23 -28.74 77.69 36.34
C GLU A 23 -28.14 76.29 36.54
N ASP A 24 -28.12 75.78 37.79
CA ASP A 24 -27.67 74.42 38.09
C ASP A 24 -28.57 73.35 37.46
N LEU A 25 -29.88 73.58 37.43
CA LEU A 25 -30.83 72.68 36.77
C LEU A 25 -30.63 72.67 35.26
N GLU A 26 -30.44 73.84 34.64
CA GLU A 26 -30.17 73.97 33.21
C GLU A 26 -28.85 73.31 32.80
N LYS A 27 -27.83 73.39 33.67
CA LYS A 27 -26.55 72.70 33.45
C LYS A 27 -26.72 71.19 33.54
N LYS A 28 -27.50 70.69 34.50
CA LYS A 28 -27.83 69.26 34.62
C LYS A 28 -28.65 68.76 33.43
N ILE A 29 -29.66 69.52 32.99
CA ILE A 29 -30.45 69.20 31.80
C ILE A 29 -29.54 69.11 30.57
N ARG A 30 -28.65 70.08 30.36
CA ARG A 30 -27.65 70.04 29.26
C ARG A 30 -26.77 68.79 29.32
N SER A 31 -26.19 68.48 30.48
CA SER A 31 -25.35 67.28 30.63
C SER A 31 -26.13 65.97 30.39
N PHE A 32 -27.43 65.96 30.72
CA PHE A 32 -28.29 64.80 30.51
C PHE A 32 -28.65 64.64 29.03
N THR A 33 -28.91 65.75 28.33
CA THR A 33 -29.09 65.76 26.88
C THR A 33 -27.83 65.28 26.16
N GLU A 34 -26.66 65.80 26.51
CA GLU A 34 -25.37 65.36 25.94
C GLU A 34 -25.11 63.86 26.19
N TYR A 35 -25.46 63.35 27.37
CA TYR A 35 -25.36 61.93 27.68
C TYR A 35 -26.28 61.07 26.80
N PHE A 36 -27.53 61.50 26.58
CA PHE A 36 -28.45 60.78 25.69
C PHE A 36 -27.99 60.80 24.24
N GLU A 37 -27.55 61.95 23.74
CA GLU A 37 -27.00 62.09 22.38
C GLU A 37 -25.78 61.17 22.20
N THR A 38 -24.86 61.17 23.16
CA THR A 38 -23.68 60.27 23.15
C THR A 38 -24.09 58.80 23.20
N THR A 39 -25.13 58.46 23.96
CA THR A 39 -25.62 57.08 24.07
C THR A 39 -26.28 56.63 22.77
N GLU A 40 -27.08 57.48 22.15
CA GLU A 40 -27.73 57.23 20.86
C GLU A 40 -26.70 57.08 19.73
N GLU A 41 -25.65 57.90 19.72
CA GLU A 41 -24.53 57.76 18.79
C GLU A 41 -23.79 56.44 18.98
N ASN A 42 -23.51 56.04 20.23
CA ASN A 42 -22.88 54.77 20.53
C ASN A 42 -23.75 53.56 20.12
N PHE A 43 -25.07 53.63 20.33
CA PHE A 43 -26.00 52.59 19.85
C PHE A 43 -26.03 52.51 18.33
N SER A 44 -26.04 53.66 17.65
CA SER A 44 -25.98 53.72 16.18
C SER A 44 -24.70 53.07 15.65
N ARG A 45 -23.55 53.38 16.26
CA ARG A 45 -22.26 52.77 15.90
C ARG A 45 -22.21 51.27 16.18
N LEU A 46 -22.77 50.82 17.30
CA LEU A 46 -22.87 49.40 17.62
C LEU A 46 -23.76 48.67 16.61
N ASN A 47 -24.90 49.25 16.25
CA ASN A 47 -25.81 48.69 15.25
C ASN A 47 -25.11 48.56 13.88
N GLU A 48 -24.35 49.57 13.46
CA GLU A 48 -23.56 49.52 12.23
C GLU A 48 -22.47 48.42 12.27
N GLN A 49 -21.80 48.26 13.42
CA GLN A 49 -20.81 47.19 13.62
C GLN A 49 -21.44 45.79 13.58
N VAL A 50 -22.62 45.62 14.19
CA VAL A 50 -23.38 44.37 14.17
C VAL A 50 -23.84 44.05 12.75
N GLU A 51 -24.37 45.04 12.02
CA GLU A 51 -24.83 44.84 10.64
C GLU A 51 -23.67 44.51 9.71
N THR A 52 -22.52 45.19 9.87
CA THR A 52 -21.31 44.90 9.10
C THR A 52 -20.76 43.51 9.40
N SER A 53 -20.74 43.11 10.67
CA SER A 53 -20.26 41.78 11.10
C SER A 53 -21.20 40.68 10.61
N SER A 54 -22.52 40.90 10.68
CA SER A 54 -23.53 39.98 10.16
C SER A 54 -23.40 39.81 8.64
N LYS A 55 -23.22 40.90 7.88
CA LYS A 55 -22.95 40.86 6.44
C LYS A 55 -21.66 40.10 6.11
N LYS A 56 -20.57 40.29 6.88
CA LYS A 56 -19.31 39.54 6.72
C LYS A 56 -19.49 38.05 7.00
N LEU A 57 -20.20 37.70 8.07
CA LEU A 57 -20.49 36.32 8.45
C LEU A 57 -21.34 35.62 7.38
N LEU A 58 -22.39 36.27 6.89
CA LEU A 58 -23.24 35.73 5.82
C LEU A 58 -22.46 35.47 4.54
N LYS A 59 -21.52 36.36 4.17
CA LYS A 59 -20.61 36.12 3.03
C LYS A 59 -19.72 34.91 3.25
N ARG A 60 -19.18 34.72 4.46
CA ARG A 60 -18.36 33.53 4.79
C ARG A 60 -19.17 32.24 4.76
N ILE A 61 -20.41 32.25 5.26
CA ILE A 61 -21.32 31.10 5.18
C ILE A 61 -21.56 30.71 3.72
N LYS A 62 -21.90 31.66 2.84
CA LYS A 62 -22.09 31.39 1.41
C LYS A 62 -20.84 30.82 0.72
N ILE A 63 -19.65 31.29 1.08
CA ILE A 63 -18.38 30.75 0.56
C ILE A 63 -18.18 29.30 1.02
N LEU A 64 -18.47 29.00 2.29
CA LEU A 64 -18.37 27.64 2.83
C LEU A 64 -19.39 26.69 2.21
N GLU A 65 -20.63 27.13 2.00
CA GLU A 65 -21.67 26.34 1.31
C GLU A 65 -21.26 26.00 -0.13
N LYS A 66 -20.68 26.97 -0.85
CA LYS A 66 -20.13 26.74 -2.19
C LYS A 66 -18.99 25.72 -2.17
N LYS A 67 -18.01 25.89 -1.27
CA LYS A 67 -16.88 24.97 -1.13
C LYS A 67 -17.34 23.55 -0.77
N HIS A 68 -18.31 23.42 0.13
CA HIS A 68 -18.89 22.13 0.53
C HIS A 68 -19.60 21.45 -0.65
N THR A 69 -20.31 22.22 -1.48
CA THR A 69 -20.97 21.70 -2.69
C THR A 69 -19.94 21.19 -3.72
N GLU A 70 -18.87 21.95 -3.95
CA GLU A 70 -17.76 21.54 -4.83
C GLU A 70 -17.05 20.27 -4.32
N GLN A 71 -16.80 20.19 -3.01
CA GLN A 71 -16.23 18.99 -2.37
C GLN A 71 -17.14 17.78 -2.53
N ARG A 72 -18.46 17.93 -2.33
CA ARG A 72 -19.43 16.84 -2.52
C ARG A 72 -19.42 16.33 -3.97
N LYS A 73 -19.34 17.24 -4.95
CA LYS A 73 -19.22 16.87 -6.37
C LYS A 73 -17.93 16.11 -6.64
N HIS A 74 -16.80 16.58 -6.09
CA HIS A 74 -15.52 15.91 -6.26
C HIS A 74 -15.49 14.50 -5.65
N ILE A 75 -16.09 14.31 -4.46
CA ILE A 75 -16.25 12.99 -3.84
C ILE A 75 -17.08 12.07 -4.74
N GLN A 76 -18.19 12.56 -5.29
CA GLN A 76 -19.03 11.78 -6.21
C GLN A 76 -18.27 11.38 -7.49
N GLU A 77 -17.44 12.26 -8.05
CA GLU A 77 -16.58 11.95 -9.21
C GLU A 77 -15.53 10.88 -8.87
N ILE A 78 -14.91 10.93 -7.70
CA ILE A 78 -13.97 9.89 -7.23
C ILE A 78 -14.69 8.56 -7.05
N SER A 79 -15.84 8.54 -6.38
CA SER A 79 -16.62 7.32 -6.18
C SER A 79 -17.05 6.69 -7.50
N GLN A 80 -17.47 7.49 -8.48
CA GLN A 80 -17.83 6.96 -9.80
C GLN A 80 -16.60 6.35 -10.52
N LYS A 81 -15.45 7.05 -10.50
CA LYS A 81 -14.21 6.50 -11.08
C LYS A 81 -13.79 5.19 -10.42
N GLN A 82 -13.99 5.06 -9.10
CA GLN A 82 -13.70 3.82 -8.39
C GLN A 82 -14.60 2.67 -8.87
N VAL A 83 -15.91 2.91 -8.97
CA VAL A 83 -16.86 1.90 -9.49
C VAL A 83 -16.50 1.48 -10.92
N ASP A 84 -16.12 2.42 -11.78
CA ASP A 84 -15.71 2.12 -13.16
C ASP A 84 -14.43 1.25 -13.21
N VAL A 85 -13.46 1.52 -12.31
CA VAL A 85 -12.23 0.73 -12.19
C VAL A 85 -12.52 -0.67 -11.65
N GLU A 86 -13.35 -0.79 -10.60
CA GLU A 86 -13.77 -2.08 -10.03
C GLU A 86 -14.51 -2.93 -11.07
N THR A 87 -15.45 -2.34 -11.80
CA THR A 87 -16.19 -3.02 -12.87
C THR A 87 -15.24 -3.53 -13.98
N LYS A 88 -14.25 -2.72 -14.37
CA LYS A 88 -13.25 -3.12 -15.37
C LYS A 88 -12.35 -4.25 -14.85
N TYR A 89 -11.99 -4.21 -13.57
CA TYR A 89 -11.20 -5.26 -12.93
C TYR A 89 -11.98 -6.58 -12.89
N GLU A 90 -13.25 -6.56 -12.48
CA GLU A 90 -14.13 -7.74 -12.48
C GLU A 90 -14.25 -8.36 -13.88
N GLN A 91 -14.47 -7.53 -14.92
CA GLN A 91 -14.52 -8.00 -16.31
C GLN A 91 -13.22 -8.68 -16.76
N ASN A 92 -12.06 -8.11 -16.40
CA ASN A 92 -10.76 -8.70 -16.71
C ASN A 92 -10.52 -10.01 -15.94
N SER A 93 -10.95 -10.07 -14.67
CA SER A 93 -10.88 -11.26 -13.83
C SER A 93 -11.73 -12.40 -14.43
N ASP A 94 -12.97 -12.11 -14.81
CA ASP A 94 -13.86 -13.08 -15.45
C ASP A 94 -13.28 -13.60 -16.77
N GLN A 95 -12.65 -12.73 -17.56
CA GLN A 95 -11.98 -13.11 -18.80
C GLN A 95 -10.79 -14.05 -18.52
N CYS A 96 -9.98 -13.75 -17.51
CA CYS A 96 -8.85 -14.58 -17.11
C CYS A 96 -9.31 -15.97 -16.61
N LEU A 97 -10.40 -16.03 -15.83
CA LEU A 97 -10.98 -17.30 -15.39
C LEU A 97 -11.48 -18.14 -16.56
N LYS A 98 -12.12 -17.53 -17.56
CA LYS A 98 -12.54 -18.23 -18.78
C LYS A 98 -11.36 -18.78 -19.57
N GLU A 99 -10.26 -18.03 -19.70
CA GLU A 99 -9.05 -18.49 -20.38
C GLU A 99 -8.39 -19.65 -19.63
N LEU A 100 -8.40 -19.60 -18.29
CA LEU A 100 -7.89 -20.69 -17.45
C LEU A 100 -8.72 -21.97 -17.60
N ASP A 101 -10.05 -21.86 -17.62
CA ASP A 101 -10.94 -22.99 -17.86
C ASP A 101 -10.70 -23.61 -19.24
N GLN A 102 -10.54 -22.78 -20.28
CA GLN A 102 -10.21 -23.26 -21.63
C GLN A 102 -8.86 -23.97 -21.68
N ALA A 103 -7.84 -23.45 -21.01
CA ALA A 103 -6.52 -24.09 -20.92
C ALA A 103 -6.61 -25.44 -20.17
N SER A 104 -7.39 -25.50 -19.10
CA SER A 104 -7.64 -26.72 -18.33
C SER A 104 -8.31 -27.81 -19.19
N ASP A 105 -9.32 -27.43 -19.97
CA ASP A 105 -9.99 -28.35 -20.90
C ASP A 105 -9.04 -28.86 -22.00
N LEU A 106 -8.17 -27.99 -22.52
CA LEU A 106 -7.15 -28.37 -23.50
C LEU A 106 -6.16 -29.39 -22.92
N ILE A 107 -5.65 -29.13 -21.70
CA ILE A 107 -4.74 -30.05 -21.00
C ILE A 107 -5.41 -31.41 -20.79
N LYS A 108 -6.68 -31.42 -20.39
CA LYS A 108 -7.47 -32.64 -20.18
C LYS A 108 -7.63 -33.44 -21.48
N LEU A 109 -7.91 -32.75 -22.60
CA LEU A 109 -8.01 -33.37 -23.92
C LEU A 109 -6.67 -33.99 -24.35
N GLN A 110 -5.56 -33.25 -24.19
CA GLN A 110 -4.22 -33.73 -24.53
C GLN A 110 -3.80 -34.92 -23.66
N THR A 111 -4.07 -34.86 -22.35
CA THR A 111 -3.80 -35.95 -21.42
C THR A 111 -4.55 -37.23 -21.82
N LYS A 112 -5.83 -37.10 -22.20
CA LYS A 112 -6.63 -38.23 -22.69
C LYS A 112 -6.05 -38.81 -23.98
N SER A 113 -5.62 -37.96 -24.92
CA SER A 113 -4.98 -38.39 -26.17
C SER A 113 -3.66 -39.13 -25.93
N LEU A 114 -2.78 -38.60 -25.06
CA LEU A 114 -1.53 -39.26 -24.68
C LEU A 114 -1.80 -40.62 -24.02
N SER A 115 -2.76 -40.68 -23.10
CA SER A 115 -3.12 -41.94 -22.43
C SER A 115 -3.60 -43.00 -23.43
N GLN A 116 -4.34 -42.60 -24.46
CA GLN A 116 -4.75 -43.52 -25.54
C GLN A 116 -3.55 -44.01 -26.35
N LYS A 117 -2.62 -43.11 -26.73
CA LYS A 117 -1.38 -43.50 -27.46
C LYS A 117 -0.50 -44.44 -26.63
N ILE A 118 -0.39 -44.21 -25.32
CA ILE A 118 0.36 -45.09 -24.41
C ILE A 118 -0.25 -46.49 -24.39
N ASN A 119 -1.57 -46.61 -24.32
CA ASN A 119 -2.24 -47.91 -24.34
C ASN A 119 -2.03 -48.63 -25.68
N GLN A 120 -2.11 -47.92 -26.80
CA GLN A 120 -1.80 -48.48 -28.13
C GLN A 120 -0.34 -48.97 -28.21
N CYS A 121 0.62 -48.24 -27.65
CA CYS A 121 2.01 -48.68 -27.60
C CYS A 121 2.19 -49.94 -26.75
N LYS A 122 1.48 -50.05 -25.61
CA LYS A 122 1.50 -51.26 -24.77
C LYS A 122 0.98 -52.48 -25.54
N GLU A 123 -0.16 -52.35 -26.21
CA GLU A 123 -0.75 -53.41 -27.05
C GLU A 123 0.21 -53.83 -28.19
N CYS A 124 0.87 -52.85 -28.82
CA CYS A 124 1.86 -53.12 -29.86
C CYS A 124 3.07 -53.88 -29.30
N ASN A 125 3.61 -53.46 -28.15
CA ASN A 125 4.73 -54.13 -27.49
C ASN A 125 4.38 -55.56 -27.06
N GLU A 126 3.18 -55.79 -26.54
CA GLU A 126 2.69 -57.14 -26.21
C GLU A 126 2.62 -58.03 -27.46
N THR A 127 2.17 -57.47 -28.59
CA THR A 127 2.11 -58.18 -29.87
C THR A 127 3.51 -58.53 -30.39
N ILE A 128 4.46 -57.59 -30.31
CA ILE A 128 5.87 -57.81 -30.70
C ILE A 128 6.48 -58.91 -29.83
N LEU A 129 6.30 -58.85 -28.51
CA LEU A 129 6.82 -59.85 -27.59
C LEU A 129 6.26 -61.25 -27.88
N LYS A 130 4.96 -61.34 -28.17
CA LYS A 130 4.33 -62.60 -28.56
C LYS A 130 4.95 -63.18 -29.84
N LYS A 131 5.12 -62.35 -30.88
CA LYS A 131 5.77 -62.77 -32.13
C LYS A 131 7.22 -63.20 -31.91
N GLN A 132 7.96 -62.49 -31.06
CA GLN A 132 9.33 -62.84 -30.72
C GLN A 132 9.41 -64.24 -30.08
N ASN A 133 8.53 -64.54 -29.13
CA ASN A 133 8.46 -65.85 -28.49
C ASN A 133 8.10 -66.95 -29.51
N GLU A 134 7.14 -66.70 -30.40
CA GLU A 134 6.79 -67.64 -31.48
C GLU A 134 7.98 -67.93 -32.40
N ILE A 135 8.78 -66.91 -32.77
CA ILE A 135 9.99 -67.07 -33.57
C ILE A 135 11.05 -67.88 -32.80
N GLU A 136 11.26 -67.58 -31.52
CA GLU A 136 12.23 -68.28 -30.68
C GLU A 136 11.89 -69.77 -30.53
N ASP A 137 10.61 -70.10 -30.30
CA ASP A 137 10.13 -71.48 -30.23
C ASP A 137 10.30 -72.23 -31.57
N ASN A 138 10.01 -71.56 -32.69
CA ASN A 138 10.23 -72.13 -34.02
C ASN A 138 11.71 -72.43 -34.28
N LEU A 139 12.60 -71.46 -34.00
CA LEU A 139 14.05 -71.63 -34.17
C LEU A 139 14.59 -72.74 -33.28
N LYS A 140 14.13 -72.83 -32.03
CA LYS A 140 14.51 -73.91 -31.11
C LYS A 140 14.13 -75.29 -31.66
N THR A 141 12.94 -75.40 -32.25
CA THR A 141 12.44 -76.64 -32.87
C THR A 141 13.26 -77.01 -34.11
N GLU A 142 13.65 -76.03 -34.94
CA GLU A 142 14.53 -76.25 -36.09
C GLU A 142 15.94 -76.68 -35.66
N ILE A 143 16.52 -76.03 -34.65
CA ILE A 143 17.83 -76.41 -34.09
C ILE A 143 17.82 -77.83 -33.56
N ASP A 144 16.77 -78.23 -32.82
CA ASP A 144 16.63 -79.61 -32.34
C ASP A 144 16.53 -80.62 -33.48
N THR A 145 15.83 -80.25 -34.56
CA THR A 145 15.68 -81.10 -35.76
C THR A 145 17.02 -81.27 -36.48
N LEU A 146 17.76 -80.17 -36.70
CA LEU A 146 19.09 -80.20 -37.29
C LEU A 146 20.08 -80.99 -36.42
N THR A 147 20.03 -80.82 -35.10
CA THR A 147 20.87 -81.56 -34.14
C THR A 147 20.62 -83.07 -34.25
N LYS A 148 19.36 -83.49 -34.32
CA LYS A 148 18.99 -84.91 -34.55
C LYS A 148 19.49 -85.43 -35.89
N GLN A 149 19.38 -84.62 -36.95
CA GLN A 149 19.90 -85.00 -38.27
C GLN A 149 21.42 -85.17 -38.25
N MET A 150 22.16 -84.23 -37.66
CA MET A 150 23.61 -84.30 -37.50
C MET A 150 24.03 -85.53 -36.69
N GLN A 151 23.31 -85.85 -35.62
CA GLN A 151 23.56 -87.07 -34.85
C GLN A 151 23.38 -88.32 -35.72
N SER A 152 22.28 -88.41 -36.50
CA SER A 152 22.04 -89.54 -37.38
C SER A 152 23.12 -89.70 -38.48
N PHE A 153 23.64 -88.59 -39.01
CA PHE A 153 24.78 -88.61 -39.94
C PHE A 153 26.07 -89.08 -39.27
N THR A 154 26.32 -88.65 -38.04
CA THR A 154 27.49 -89.07 -37.25
C THR A 154 27.43 -90.58 -36.99
N ASP A 155 26.27 -91.09 -36.56
CA ASP A 155 26.04 -92.51 -36.32
C ASP A 155 26.20 -93.33 -37.61
N LEU A 156 25.67 -92.84 -38.74
CA LEU A 156 25.81 -93.49 -40.05
C LEU A 156 27.27 -93.53 -40.52
N THR A 157 28.02 -92.44 -40.30
CA THR A 157 29.44 -92.36 -40.68
C THR A 157 30.28 -93.31 -39.84
N THR A 158 29.99 -93.40 -38.54
CA THR A 158 30.63 -94.37 -37.62
C THR A 158 30.35 -95.80 -38.08
N THR A 159 29.07 -96.13 -38.31
CA THR A 159 28.64 -97.47 -38.77
C THR A 159 29.28 -97.85 -40.11
N LYS A 160 29.36 -96.92 -41.08
CA LYS A 160 30.01 -97.18 -42.37
C LYS A 160 31.52 -97.29 -42.26
N THR A 161 32.17 -96.50 -41.41
CA THR A 161 33.62 -96.59 -41.17
C THR A 161 33.96 -97.94 -40.56
N ASP A 162 33.15 -98.42 -39.60
CA ASP A 162 33.28 -99.75 -39.00
C ASP A 162 32.99 -100.88 -39.99
N THR A 163 32.04 -100.68 -40.92
CA THR A 163 31.72 -101.66 -41.97
C THR A 163 32.79 -101.71 -43.07
N ILE A 164 33.44 -100.59 -43.40
CA ILE A 164 34.52 -100.51 -44.40
C ILE A 164 35.83 -101.11 -43.87
N VAL A 165 36.06 -101.10 -42.55
CA VAL A 165 37.18 -101.82 -41.92
C VAL A 165 36.94 -103.34 -41.85
N GLY A 166 35.70 -103.81 -42.07
CA GLY A 166 35.30 -105.21 -41.84
C GLY A 166 35.10 -106.12 -43.05
N ASN A 167 34.98 -105.64 -44.30
CA ASN A 167 34.77 -106.56 -45.42
C ASN A 167 35.12 -105.96 -46.80
N ILE A 168 36.25 -106.43 -47.35
CA ILE A 168 36.61 -106.32 -48.76
C ILE A 168 36.26 -107.65 -49.42
N ASN A 169 35.12 -107.70 -50.12
CA ASN A 169 34.89 -108.40 -51.41
C ASN A 169 33.40 -108.68 -51.63
N THR A 170 32.68 -107.78 -52.31
CA THR A 170 31.60 -108.12 -53.26
C THR A 170 31.10 -106.86 -54.00
N SER A 171 31.96 -106.30 -54.85
CA SER A 171 31.73 -105.01 -55.52
C SER A 171 31.45 -105.16 -57.01
N GLU A 172 30.22 -105.52 -57.36
CA GLU A 172 29.74 -105.28 -58.74
C GLU A 172 28.22 -105.04 -58.82
N LYS A 173 27.39 -105.85 -58.15
CA LYS A 173 25.92 -105.60 -58.07
C LYS A 173 25.54 -104.39 -57.20
N GLN A 174 26.36 -104.05 -56.20
CA GLN A 174 26.13 -102.87 -55.36
C GLN A 174 26.40 -101.56 -56.11
N LEU A 175 27.31 -101.57 -57.09
CA LEU A 175 27.70 -100.38 -57.85
C LEU A 175 26.55 -99.83 -58.72
N MET A 176 25.75 -100.70 -59.33
CA MET A 176 24.57 -100.31 -60.12
C MET A 176 23.40 -99.78 -59.26
N ALA A 177 23.20 -100.35 -58.06
CA ALA A 177 22.24 -99.81 -57.11
C ALA A 177 22.68 -98.43 -56.60
N ILE A 178 23.98 -98.26 -56.32
CA ILE A 178 24.58 -96.98 -55.90
C ILE A 178 24.43 -95.92 -57.01
N PHE A 179 24.59 -96.26 -58.30
CA PHE A 179 24.39 -95.30 -59.39
C PHE A 179 22.94 -94.79 -59.49
N LYS A 180 21.95 -95.66 -59.32
CA LYS A 180 20.53 -95.25 -59.33
C LYS A 180 20.19 -94.40 -58.10
N THR A 181 20.66 -94.79 -56.92
CA THR A 181 20.46 -94.02 -55.69
C THR A 181 21.23 -92.70 -55.72
N ASN A 182 22.38 -92.63 -56.39
CA ASN A 182 23.15 -91.39 -56.54
C ASN A 182 22.44 -90.42 -57.48
N LYS A 183 21.81 -90.90 -58.57
CA LYS A 183 21.01 -90.03 -59.44
C LYS A 183 19.81 -89.42 -58.72
N GLU A 184 19.07 -90.22 -57.95
CA GLU A 184 17.97 -89.71 -57.11
C GLU A 184 18.45 -88.76 -56.00
N LYS A 185 19.67 -88.96 -55.49
CA LYS A 185 20.30 -88.04 -54.53
C LYS A 185 20.78 -86.75 -55.19
N GLU A 186 21.22 -86.81 -56.44
CA GLU A 186 21.64 -85.64 -57.23
C GLU A 186 20.44 -84.74 -57.52
N GLU A 187 19.30 -85.32 -57.94
CA GLU A 187 18.03 -84.59 -58.10
C GLU A 187 17.53 -84.00 -56.77
N LYS A 188 17.66 -84.74 -55.66
CA LYS A 188 17.35 -84.20 -54.32
C LYS A 188 18.32 -83.11 -53.86
N MET A 189 19.60 -83.23 -54.20
CA MET A 189 20.62 -82.23 -53.89
C MET A 189 20.33 -80.94 -54.68
N GLU A 190 19.90 -81.05 -55.93
CA GLU A 190 19.55 -79.91 -56.76
C GLU A 190 18.28 -79.20 -56.25
N LEU A 191 17.29 -79.97 -55.77
CA LEU A 191 16.13 -79.41 -55.05
C LEU A 191 16.52 -78.75 -53.71
N LEU A 192 17.46 -79.34 -52.97
CA LEU A 192 17.97 -78.76 -51.71
C LEU A 192 18.75 -77.47 -51.95
N LEU A 193 19.59 -77.43 -53.00
CA LEU A 193 20.32 -76.22 -53.39
C LEU A 193 19.34 -75.11 -53.79
N LYS A 194 18.30 -75.45 -54.56
CA LYS A 194 17.25 -74.49 -54.91
C LYS A 194 16.48 -73.97 -53.69
N ALA A 195 16.10 -74.87 -52.77
CA ALA A 195 15.45 -74.49 -51.52
C ALA A 195 16.35 -73.63 -50.62
N GLN A 196 17.66 -73.90 -50.60
CA GLN A 196 18.65 -73.11 -49.89
C GLN A 196 18.80 -71.70 -50.49
N GLU A 197 18.77 -71.58 -51.82
CA GLU A 197 18.80 -70.31 -52.53
C GLU A 197 17.55 -69.46 -52.24
N ASP A 198 16.38 -70.10 -52.25
CA ASP A 198 15.09 -69.46 -51.93
C ASP A 198 15.02 -69.03 -50.46
N LEU A 199 15.50 -69.87 -49.53
CA LEU A 199 15.66 -69.52 -48.11
C LEU A 199 16.63 -68.34 -47.93
N LYS A 200 17.74 -68.32 -48.67
CA LYS A 200 18.71 -67.22 -48.61
C LYS A 200 18.10 -65.91 -49.11
N LYS A 201 17.30 -65.96 -50.19
CA LYS A 201 16.54 -64.80 -50.67
C LYS A 201 15.51 -64.33 -49.65
N ALA A 202 14.71 -65.24 -49.09
CA ALA A 202 13.71 -64.92 -48.08
C ALA A 202 14.36 -64.31 -46.83
N ASN A 203 15.48 -64.87 -46.37
CA ASN A 203 16.22 -64.36 -45.22
C ASN A 203 16.81 -62.96 -45.47
N ASN A 204 17.38 -62.72 -46.66
CA ASN A 204 17.86 -61.39 -47.04
C ASN A 204 16.71 -60.37 -47.09
N GLN A 205 15.56 -60.75 -47.65
CA GLN A 205 14.37 -59.89 -47.71
C GLN A 205 13.84 -59.57 -46.30
N THR A 206 13.76 -60.56 -45.41
CA THR A 206 13.38 -60.37 -44.02
C THR A 206 14.39 -59.48 -43.30
N SER A 207 15.69 -59.66 -43.53
CA SER A 207 16.74 -58.83 -42.94
C SER A 207 16.63 -57.37 -43.39
N GLU A 208 16.38 -57.10 -44.66
CA GLU A 208 16.17 -55.73 -45.18
C GLU A 208 14.91 -55.08 -44.59
N ASN A 209 13.81 -55.82 -44.51
CA ASN A 209 12.55 -55.35 -43.90
C ASN A 209 12.76 -55.03 -42.41
N THR A 210 13.47 -55.90 -41.69
CA THR A 210 13.78 -55.68 -40.26
C THR A 210 14.66 -54.45 -40.08
N LEU A 211 15.67 -54.25 -40.94
CA LEU A 211 16.55 -53.09 -40.90
C LEU A 211 15.77 -51.78 -41.15
N THR A 212 14.83 -51.79 -42.09
CA THR A 212 13.98 -50.62 -42.37
C THR A 212 13.01 -50.31 -41.22
N GLU A 213 12.46 -51.32 -40.54
CA GLU A 213 11.65 -51.12 -39.34
C GLU A 213 12.46 -50.56 -38.16
N ILE A 214 13.70 -51.06 -37.96
CA ILE A 214 14.61 -50.53 -36.93
C ILE A 214 14.97 -49.07 -37.20
N GLU A 215 15.31 -48.73 -38.45
CA GLU A 215 15.59 -47.34 -38.85
C GLU A 215 14.37 -46.43 -38.58
N ARG A 216 13.15 -46.86 -38.92
CA ARG A 216 11.92 -46.10 -38.65
C ARG A 216 11.69 -45.90 -37.15
N ALA A 217 11.84 -46.95 -36.34
CA ALA A 217 11.69 -46.87 -34.89
C ALA A 217 12.73 -45.93 -34.26
N LYS A 218 13.96 -45.91 -34.79
CA LYS A 218 15.01 -45.00 -34.34
C LYS A 218 14.65 -43.54 -34.59
N THR A 219 14.10 -43.20 -35.77
CA THR A 219 13.64 -41.84 -36.08
C THR A 219 12.50 -41.41 -35.15
N GLU A 220 11.58 -42.34 -34.84
CA GLU A 220 10.44 -42.08 -33.96
C GLU A 220 10.87 -41.84 -32.50
N ILE A 221 11.85 -42.62 -32.02
CA ILE A 221 12.48 -42.42 -30.70
C ILE A 221 13.19 -41.06 -30.62
N GLU A 222 13.90 -40.64 -31.67
CA GLU A 222 14.55 -39.33 -31.70
C GLU A 222 13.53 -38.17 -31.66
N CYS A 223 12.40 -38.32 -32.34
CA CYS A 223 11.29 -37.37 -32.28
C CYS A 223 10.72 -37.26 -30.86
N LEU A 224 10.40 -38.39 -30.23
CA LEU A 224 9.91 -38.42 -28.84
C LEU A 224 10.91 -37.83 -27.84
N ARG A 225 12.21 -38.04 -28.06
CA ARG A 225 13.28 -37.49 -27.20
C ARG A 225 13.36 -35.96 -27.30
N SER A 226 13.11 -35.42 -28.49
CA SER A 226 12.97 -33.97 -28.72
C SER A 226 11.75 -33.41 -28.00
N GLU A 227 10.58 -34.04 -28.14
CA GLU A 227 9.35 -33.63 -27.47
C GLU A 227 9.48 -33.66 -25.93
N TYR A 228 10.13 -34.71 -25.40
CA TYR A 228 10.39 -34.85 -23.97
C TYR A 228 11.29 -33.72 -23.41
N LYS A 229 12.31 -33.28 -24.17
CA LYS A 229 13.13 -32.12 -23.79
C LYS A 229 12.30 -30.85 -23.68
N THR A 230 11.40 -30.61 -24.64
CA THR A 230 10.50 -29.45 -24.62
C THR A 230 9.56 -29.49 -23.41
N LEU A 231 9.00 -30.66 -23.11
CA LEU A 231 8.16 -30.86 -21.92
C LEU A 231 8.92 -30.59 -20.61
N ILE A 232 10.17 -31.02 -20.49
CA ILE A 232 11.00 -30.72 -19.31
C ILE A 232 11.19 -29.21 -19.13
N ILE A 233 11.39 -28.46 -20.22
CA ILE A 233 11.53 -26.99 -20.15
C ILE A 233 10.24 -26.37 -19.62
N ILE A 234 9.09 -26.78 -20.17
CA ILE A 234 7.76 -26.28 -19.75
C ILE A 234 7.48 -26.63 -18.29
N VAL A 235 7.76 -27.87 -17.87
CA VAL A 235 7.57 -28.30 -16.47
C VAL A 235 8.47 -27.50 -15.53
N ASN A 236 9.74 -27.28 -15.87
CA ASN A 236 10.65 -26.48 -15.05
C ASN A 236 10.23 -25.00 -14.96
N GLU A 237 9.59 -24.47 -16.00
CA GLU A 237 9.08 -23.10 -16.03
C GLU A 237 7.78 -22.97 -15.21
N LEU A 238 6.88 -23.95 -15.33
CA LEU A 238 5.71 -24.08 -14.47
C LEU A 238 6.09 -24.28 -13.00
N GLU A 239 7.09 -25.10 -12.70
CA GLU A 239 7.56 -25.36 -11.34
C GLU A 239 8.22 -24.12 -10.72
N ARG A 240 8.88 -23.28 -11.54
CA ARG A 240 9.36 -21.95 -11.11
C ARG A 240 8.19 -21.02 -10.77
N ASN A 241 7.21 -20.93 -11.67
CA ASN A 241 6.02 -20.10 -11.46
C ASN A 241 5.18 -20.57 -10.25
N PHE A 242 5.11 -21.89 -10.02
CA PHE A 242 4.43 -22.49 -8.87
C PHE A 242 5.23 -22.41 -7.56
N LYS A 243 6.56 -22.21 -7.59
CA LYS A 243 7.34 -21.93 -6.38
C LYS A 243 7.22 -20.47 -5.93
N ASP A 244 7.02 -19.56 -6.87
CA ASP A 244 6.90 -18.12 -6.58
C ASP A 244 5.44 -17.71 -6.27
N SER A 245 4.45 -18.49 -6.74
CA SER A 245 3.01 -18.23 -6.54
C SER A 245 2.52 -18.33 -5.08
N PRO A 246 2.89 -19.34 -4.26
CA PRO A 246 2.42 -19.47 -2.88
C PRO A 246 2.92 -18.33 -1.99
N ASN A 247 4.15 -17.86 -2.21
CA ASN A 247 4.72 -16.75 -1.44
C ASN A 247 4.04 -15.41 -1.78
N ASN A 248 3.67 -15.19 -3.05
CA ASN A 248 2.92 -13.99 -3.43
C ASN A 248 1.46 -14.05 -2.97
N PHE A 249 0.81 -15.22 -3.03
CA PHE A 249 -0.56 -15.39 -2.56
C PHE A 249 -0.64 -15.28 -1.04
N GLN A 250 0.28 -15.91 -0.31
CA GLN A 250 0.35 -15.81 1.14
C GLN A 250 0.64 -14.38 1.59
N LYS A 251 1.54 -13.66 0.91
CA LYS A 251 1.80 -12.25 1.18
C LYS A 251 0.56 -11.38 0.94
N HIS A 252 -0.20 -11.63 -0.13
CA HIS A 252 -1.46 -10.92 -0.37
C HIS A 252 -2.56 -11.27 0.63
N VAL A 253 -2.64 -12.52 1.08
CA VAL A 253 -3.57 -12.93 2.14
C VAL A 253 -3.20 -12.28 3.47
N GLU A 254 -1.92 -12.21 3.82
CA GLU A 254 -1.43 -11.51 5.01
C GLU A 254 -1.64 -9.99 4.92
N GLU A 255 -1.42 -9.38 3.74
CA GLU A 255 -1.74 -7.97 3.48
C GLU A 255 -3.25 -7.70 3.61
N MET A 256 -4.11 -8.57 3.06
CA MET A 256 -5.56 -8.46 3.21
C MET A 256 -6.00 -8.63 4.66
N ASP A 257 -5.44 -9.57 5.43
CA ASP A 257 -5.75 -9.76 6.85
C ASP A 257 -5.31 -8.55 7.69
N THR A 258 -4.20 -7.92 7.31
CA THR A 258 -3.71 -6.69 7.94
C THR A 258 -4.65 -5.51 7.65
N ILE A 259 -5.10 -5.38 6.40
CA ILE A 259 -6.09 -4.36 5.98
C ILE A 259 -7.44 -4.59 6.66
N LEU A 260 -7.92 -5.84 6.71
CA LEU A 260 -9.16 -6.22 7.41
C LEU A 260 -9.08 -5.93 8.89
N SER A 261 -7.95 -6.22 9.54
CA SER A 261 -7.73 -5.91 10.95
C SER A 261 -7.68 -4.40 11.21
N SER A 262 -7.02 -3.63 10.33
CA SER A 262 -6.99 -2.16 10.39
C SER A 262 -8.39 -1.58 10.25
N ASN A 263 -9.12 -1.97 9.21
CA ASN A 263 -10.48 -1.50 8.96
C ASN A 263 -11.44 -1.88 10.10
N THR A 264 -11.27 -3.07 10.69
CA THR A 264 -12.06 -3.49 11.87
C THR A 264 -11.78 -2.59 13.08
N SER A 265 -10.54 -2.16 13.27
CA SER A 265 -10.15 -1.24 14.35
C SER A 265 -10.68 0.18 14.12
N GLU A 266 -10.67 0.66 12.88
CA GLU A 266 -11.25 1.96 12.50
C GLU A 266 -12.76 1.96 12.66
N ILE A 267 -13.46 0.89 12.24
CA ILE A 267 -14.90 0.72 12.43
C ILE A 267 -15.25 0.73 13.92
N LYS A 268 -14.47 0.06 14.78
CA LYS A 268 -14.66 0.11 16.24
C LYS A 268 -14.50 1.53 16.79
N THR A 269 -13.52 2.28 16.28
CA THR A 269 -13.25 3.66 16.69
C THR A 269 -14.37 4.59 16.23
N LEU A 270 -14.85 4.43 15.00
CA LEU A 270 -15.97 5.17 14.44
C LEU A 270 -17.26 4.87 15.22
N HIS A 271 -17.51 3.59 15.54
CA HIS A 271 -18.66 3.18 16.33
C HIS A 271 -18.64 3.78 17.73
N LYS A 272 -17.46 3.86 18.37
CA LYS A 272 -17.28 4.56 19.64
C LYS A 272 -17.60 6.04 19.52
N SER A 273 -17.05 6.74 18.51
CA SER A 273 -17.33 8.16 18.26
C SER A 273 -18.82 8.44 18.00
N VAL A 274 -19.50 7.59 17.23
CA VAL A 274 -20.95 7.69 17.00
C VAL A 274 -21.73 7.48 18.30
N THR A 275 -21.31 6.54 19.13
CA THR A 275 -21.92 6.29 20.45
C THR A 275 -21.73 7.48 21.39
N ASP A 276 -20.55 8.11 21.40
CA ASP A 276 -20.23 9.29 22.22
C ASP A 276 -21.00 10.53 21.75
N ILE A 277 -21.14 10.72 20.43
CA ILE A 277 -21.99 11.76 19.84
C ILE A 277 -23.45 11.54 20.22
N SER A 278 -23.95 10.30 20.13
CA SER A 278 -25.32 9.96 20.49
C SER A 278 -25.61 10.21 21.98
N LYS A 279 -24.67 9.86 22.87
CA LYS A 279 -24.72 10.23 24.30
C LYS A 279 -24.76 11.74 24.50
N SER A 280 -23.90 12.48 23.83
CA SER A 280 -23.84 13.95 23.92
C SER A 280 -25.12 14.62 23.43
N LEU A 281 -25.70 14.12 22.33
CA LEU A 281 -27.00 14.57 21.81
C LEU A 281 -28.14 14.26 22.78
N THR A 282 -28.13 13.09 23.41
CA THR A 282 -29.11 12.71 24.43
C THR A 282 -29.00 13.60 25.67
N GLN A 283 -27.77 13.96 26.08
CA GLN A 283 -27.51 14.90 27.16
C GLN A 283 -27.98 16.32 26.82
N ILE A 284 -27.66 16.83 25.63
CA ILE A 284 -28.13 18.14 25.14
C ILE A 284 -29.65 18.19 25.08
N LYS A 285 -30.28 17.12 24.57
CA LYS A 285 -31.74 17.01 24.52
C LYS A 285 -32.34 16.99 25.92
N SER A 286 -31.77 16.20 26.84
CA SER A 286 -32.23 16.19 28.24
C SER A 286 -32.05 17.54 28.92
N PHE A 287 -30.97 18.27 28.64
CA PHE A 287 -30.72 19.61 29.16
C PHE A 287 -31.72 20.61 28.59
N HIS A 288 -31.98 20.55 27.29
CA HIS A 288 -33.00 21.39 26.64
C HIS A 288 -34.39 21.10 27.22
N ASP A 289 -34.79 19.84 27.34
CA ASP A 289 -36.13 19.47 27.75
C ASP A 289 -36.38 19.70 29.26
N THR A 290 -35.34 19.69 30.10
CA THR A 290 -35.45 19.92 31.55
C THR A 290 -35.14 21.35 31.97
N THR A 291 -34.11 21.96 31.37
CA THR A 291 -33.53 23.22 31.88
C THR A 291 -34.06 24.43 31.10
N PHE A 292 -34.44 24.27 29.83
CA PHE A 292 -34.95 25.38 29.03
C PHE A 292 -36.33 25.89 29.49
N PRO A 293 -37.28 25.04 29.90
CA PRO A 293 -38.56 25.49 30.47
C PRO A 293 -38.37 26.26 31.79
N ASP A 294 -37.47 25.80 32.65
CA ASP A 294 -37.11 26.48 33.90
C ASP A 294 -36.40 27.80 33.63
N PHE A 295 -35.50 27.85 32.63
CA PHE A 295 -34.85 29.07 32.20
C PHE A 295 -35.86 30.09 31.66
N GLN A 296 -36.85 29.65 30.89
CA GLN A 296 -37.90 30.51 30.32
C GLN A 296 -38.86 31.03 31.41
N ALA A 297 -39.20 30.21 32.40
CA ALA A 297 -39.99 30.61 33.57
C ALA A 297 -39.21 31.59 34.49
N GLN A 298 -37.91 31.34 34.69
CA GLN A 298 -37.03 32.24 35.44
C GLN A 298 -36.82 33.56 34.69
N PHE A 299 -36.68 33.54 33.36
CA PHE A 299 -36.51 34.76 32.56
C PHE A 299 -37.74 35.66 32.62
N SER A 300 -38.95 35.09 32.62
CA SER A 300 -40.21 35.82 32.83
C SER A 300 -40.29 36.43 34.24
N THR A 301 -39.82 35.71 35.25
CA THR A 301 -39.74 36.16 36.65
C THR A 301 -38.67 37.25 36.83
N ILE A 302 -37.52 37.12 36.16
CA ILE A 302 -36.41 38.08 36.17
C ILE A 302 -36.81 39.35 35.40
N TYR A 303 -37.53 39.26 34.29
CA TYR A 303 -37.98 40.42 33.51
C TYR A 303 -38.97 41.30 34.31
N SER A 304 -39.85 40.68 35.10
CA SER A 304 -40.74 41.39 36.02
C SER A 304 -40.01 41.95 37.25
N ALA A 305 -38.97 41.27 37.75
CA ALA A 305 -38.11 41.76 38.82
C ALA A 305 -37.17 42.90 38.37
N ILE A 306 -36.60 42.85 37.16
CA ILE A 306 -35.72 43.89 36.58
C ILE A 306 -36.47 45.22 36.40
N ARG A 307 -37.76 45.17 36.06
CA ARG A 307 -38.62 46.37 35.98
C ARG A 307 -38.85 47.04 37.35
N SER A 308 -38.73 46.28 38.43
CA SER A 308 -38.79 46.74 39.83
C SER A 308 -37.42 47.18 40.34
N TRP A 309 -36.36 46.46 39.95
CA TRP A 309 -34.97 46.69 40.38
C TRP A 309 -34.26 47.81 39.62
N SER A 310 -34.73 48.21 38.42
CA SER A 310 -34.17 49.37 37.69
C SER A 310 -34.41 50.70 38.40
N LYS A 311 -35.32 50.76 39.38
CA LYS A 311 -35.51 51.91 40.28
C LYS A 311 -34.59 51.89 41.50
N LEU A 312 -33.94 50.76 41.82
CA LEU A 312 -33.11 50.60 43.02
C LEU A 312 -31.61 50.38 42.70
N SER A 313 -31.27 49.85 41.52
CA SER A 313 -29.92 49.38 41.16
C SER A 313 -29.02 50.40 40.46
N SER A 314 -29.54 51.55 40.02
CA SER A 314 -28.74 52.61 39.38
C SER A 314 -27.60 53.10 40.27
N ALA A 315 -27.82 53.13 41.60
CA ALA A 315 -26.83 53.55 42.59
C ALA A 315 -25.80 52.45 42.94
N LYS A 316 -26.09 51.18 42.65
CA LYS A 316 -25.20 50.04 42.98
C LYS A 316 -24.29 49.66 41.81
N ILE A 317 -24.80 49.77 40.58
CA ILE A 317 -24.07 49.45 39.34
C ILE A 317 -22.90 50.41 39.10
N GLU A 318 -23.03 51.68 39.50
CA GLU A 318 -21.97 52.70 39.37
C GLU A 318 -20.74 52.39 40.27
N SER A 319 -20.97 51.75 41.41
CA SER A 319 -19.92 51.31 42.35
C SER A 319 -19.20 50.04 41.88
N GLU A 320 -19.93 49.07 41.31
CA GLU A 320 -19.36 47.79 40.87
C GLU A 320 -18.66 47.87 39.51
N MET A 321 -19.12 48.75 38.60
CA MET A 321 -18.40 49.02 37.34
C MET A 321 -17.03 49.66 37.56
N LYS A 322 -16.88 50.46 38.62
CA LYS A 322 -15.59 51.07 38.99
C LYS A 322 -14.58 50.02 39.47
N ASP A 323 -15.05 48.97 40.15
CA ASP A 323 -14.23 47.83 40.62
C ASP A 323 -13.88 46.84 39.49
N LEU A 324 -14.81 46.60 38.56
CA LEU A 324 -14.58 45.73 37.40
C LEU A 324 -13.55 46.33 36.42
N ASN A 325 -13.56 47.65 36.22
CA ASN A 325 -12.58 48.33 35.36
C ASN A 325 -11.14 48.23 35.91
N VAL A 326 -10.98 48.25 37.24
CA VAL A 326 -9.68 48.06 37.90
C VAL A 326 -9.18 46.62 37.72
N LYS A 327 -10.07 45.62 37.81
CA LYS A 327 -9.72 44.19 37.60
C LYS A 327 -9.40 43.86 36.14
N ILE A 328 -10.10 44.47 35.18
CA ILE A 328 -9.82 44.29 33.75
C ILE A 328 -8.46 44.90 33.36
N LEU A 329 -8.12 46.07 33.91
CA LEU A 329 -6.78 46.66 33.76
C LEU A 329 -5.68 45.81 34.39
N GLY A 330 -5.98 45.09 35.49
CA GLY A 330 -5.11 44.09 36.10
C GLY A 330 -4.86 42.87 35.18
N PHE A 331 -5.93 42.23 34.70
CA PHE A 331 -5.81 41.08 33.79
C PHE A 331 -5.15 41.42 32.46
N SER A 332 -5.35 42.64 31.94
CA SER A 332 -4.68 43.09 30.72
C SER A 332 -3.16 43.27 30.93
N LYS A 333 -2.73 43.69 32.12
CA LYS A 333 -1.30 43.69 32.54
C LYS A 333 -0.76 42.28 32.73
N ASP A 334 -1.54 41.36 33.31
CA ASP A 334 -1.12 39.98 33.52
C ASP A 334 -0.99 39.21 32.18
N ILE A 335 -1.92 39.42 31.24
CA ILE A 335 -1.88 38.83 29.88
C ILE A 335 -0.71 39.40 29.07
N ALA A 336 -0.38 40.69 29.23
CA ALA A 336 0.83 41.27 28.64
C ALA A 336 2.11 40.61 29.23
N SER A 337 2.14 40.36 30.55
CA SER A 337 3.27 39.66 31.21
C SER A 337 3.41 38.17 30.82
N PHE A 338 2.31 37.50 30.42
CA PHE A 338 2.33 36.14 29.86
C PHE A 338 2.77 36.08 28.39
N ARG A 339 2.65 37.19 27.65
CA ARG A 339 3.13 37.31 26.26
C ARG A 339 4.61 37.63 26.19
N ASP A 340 5.13 38.36 27.18
CA ASP A 340 6.55 38.75 27.27
C ASP A 340 7.44 37.68 27.93
N SER A 341 6.86 36.59 28.47
CA SER A 341 7.60 35.50 29.14
C SER A 341 7.63 34.17 28.39
N ASN A 342 6.81 33.99 27.35
CA ASN A 342 6.78 32.79 26.53
C ASN A 342 7.50 33.06 25.19
N GLU A 343 8.83 33.03 25.22
CA GLU A 343 9.63 32.90 23.99
C GLU A 343 9.28 31.57 23.33
N THR A 344 8.38 31.62 22.33
CA THR A 344 8.05 30.47 21.49
C THR A 344 9.14 30.31 20.45
N GLU A 345 10.00 29.31 20.64
CA GLU A 345 11.08 28.99 19.71
C GLU A 345 10.72 27.72 18.93
N ALA A 346 10.61 27.85 17.61
CA ALA A 346 10.34 26.73 16.72
C ALA A 346 10.85 26.99 15.29
N PHE A 347 11.18 25.93 14.58
CA PHE A 347 11.32 25.95 13.13
C PHE A 347 10.69 24.69 12.51
N CYS A 348 10.25 24.82 11.27
CA CYS A 348 9.81 23.70 10.44
C CYS A 348 10.29 23.96 9.01
N LEU A 349 11.10 23.04 8.49
CA LEU A 349 11.71 23.15 7.18
C LEU A 349 11.40 21.92 6.35
N GLU A 350 10.91 22.14 5.14
CA GLU A 350 10.55 21.13 4.17
C GLU A 350 11.61 21.06 3.07
N VAL A 351 11.62 19.95 2.33
CA VAL A 351 12.34 19.86 1.06
C VAL A 351 11.49 20.56 -0.01
N ALA A 352 11.99 21.66 -0.58
CA ALA A 352 11.29 22.39 -1.64
C ALA A 352 11.30 21.61 -2.96
N ASN A 353 10.12 21.15 -3.38
CA ASN A 353 9.89 20.35 -4.59
C ASN A 353 10.72 19.06 -4.65
N MET A 354 10.32 18.14 -5.52
CA MET A 354 11.09 16.92 -5.78
C MET A 354 12.45 17.31 -6.43
N LYS A 355 13.52 17.27 -5.63
CA LYS A 355 14.89 17.57 -6.07
C LYS A 355 15.73 16.29 -6.06
N GLU A 356 16.36 16.01 -7.20
CA GLU A 356 17.35 14.95 -7.35
C GLU A 356 18.74 15.54 -7.07
N THR A 357 19.50 14.92 -6.17
CA THR A 357 20.87 15.37 -5.84
C THR A 357 21.75 14.22 -5.38
N ASP A 358 23.05 14.34 -5.61
CA ASP A 358 24.03 13.48 -4.95
C ASP A 358 24.25 13.96 -3.51
N ILE A 359 24.23 13.03 -2.55
CA ILE A 359 24.54 13.29 -1.15
C ILE A 359 25.77 12.48 -0.76
N LYS A 360 26.77 13.17 -0.19
CA LYS A 360 27.96 12.52 0.36
C LYS A 360 27.77 12.23 1.85
N LYS A 361 28.23 11.06 2.28
CA LYS A 361 28.29 10.65 3.67
C LYS A 361 28.95 11.73 4.53
N ASP A 362 28.42 11.91 5.75
CA ASP A 362 28.95 12.81 6.79
C ASP A 362 28.94 14.31 6.42
N THR A 363 28.38 14.68 5.27
CA THR A 363 28.16 16.09 4.88
C THR A 363 26.86 16.62 5.46
N ILE A 364 26.84 17.91 5.82
CA ILE A 364 25.62 18.56 6.32
C ILE A 364 24.63 18.69 5.16
N LEU A 365 23.43 18.16 5.35
CA LEU A 365 22.38 18.21 4.34
C LEU A 365 21.75 19.59 4.28
N THR A 366 21.81 20.20 3.10
CA THR A 366 21.22 21.51 2.82
C THR A 366 19.88 21.44 2.08
N LEU A 367 19.24 20.26 2.05
CA LEU A 367 18.00 20.03 1.30
C LEU A 367 16.75 20.58 2.00
N PHE A 368 16.78 20.67 3.33
CA PHE A 368 15.67 21.21 4.14
C PHE A 368 15.80 22.73 4.20
N ASN A 369 15.30 23.40 3.18
CA ASN A 369 15.52 24.83 2.98
C ASN A 369 14.24 25.59 2.57
N TYR A 370 13.07 25.05 2.87
CA TYR A 370 11.78 25.69 2.64
C TYR A 370 11.00 25.82 3.94
N ALA A 371 10.63 27.04 4.35
CA ALA A 371 9.91 27.24 5.61
C ALA A 371 8.46 26.74 5.50
N GLY A 372 8.12 25.68 6.24
CA GLY A 372 6.78 25.10 6.27
C GLY A 372 5.90 25.81 7.30
N ASN A 373 4.89 26.57 6.85
CA ASN A 373 3.81 27.22 7.62
C ASN A 373 4.16 27.94 8.96
N VAL A 374 5.44 28.10 9.30
CA VAL A 374 5.95 28.70 10.54
C VAL A 374 6.93 29.80 10.15
N THR A 375 6.90 30.92 10.87
CA THR A 375 7.91 31.97 10.71
C THR A 375 9.29 31.37 10.98
N LEU A 376 10.20 31.47 10.00
CA LEU A 376 11.54 30.93 10.13
C LEU A 376 12.24 31.52 11.37
N SER A 377 12.66 30.65 12.29
CA SER A 377 13.44 31.09 13.45
C SER A 377 14.71 31.81 12.97
N PRO A 378 15.05 32.99 13.53
CA PRO A 378 16.29 33.68 13.21
C PRO A 378 17.54 32.87 13.59
N HIS A 379 17.36 31.80 14.37
CA HIS A 379 18.41 30.92 14.84
C HIS A 379 18.70 29.73 13.90
N TYR A 380 17.93 29.58 12.81
CA TYR A 380 18.24 28.63 11.74
C TYR A 380 18.96 29.31 10.57
N ASN A 381 20.20 28.89 10.32
CA ASN A 381 20.97 29.35 9.17
C ASN A 381 20.69 28.48 7.94
N MET A 382 19.96 29.03 6.97
CA MET A 382 19.57 28.34 5.72
C MET A 382 20.75 27.99 4.82
N SER A 383 21.83 28.78 4.86
CA SER A 383 23.01 28.54 4.00
C SER A 383 23.84 27.33 4.46
N THR A 384 23.84 27.06 5.76
CA THR A 384 24.59 25.95 6.37
C THR A 384 23.67 24.83 6.87
N SER A 385 22.34 25.00 6.75
CA SER A 385 21.31 24.13 7.33
C SER A 385 21.58 23.75 8.78
N THR A 386 21.94 24.76 9.58
CA THR A 386 22.32 24.59 10.98
C THR A 386 21.43 25.43 11.88
N TYR A 387 20.81 24.79 12.86
CA TYR A 387 20.08 25.44 13.94
C TYR A 387 21.01 25.70 15.13
N THR A 388 21.03 26.92 15.67
CA THR A 388 21.78 27.26 16.88
C THR A 388 20.83 27.52 18.03
N VAL A 389 20.94 26.75 19.10
CA VAL A 389 19.99 26.79 20.22
C VAL A 389 20.04 28.14 20.94
N PRO A 390 18.91 28.87 21.08
CA PRO A 390 18.90 30.18 21.72
C PRO A 390 18.80 30.14 23.25
N HIS A 391 18.25 29.06 23.81
CA HIS A 391 17.96 28.92 25.24
C HIS A 391 18.30 27.52 25.76
N ASP A 392 18.62 27.42 27.04
CA ASP A 392 18.73 26.12 27.71
C ASP A 392 17.32 25.54 27.86
N GLY A 393 17.13 24.26 27.53
CA GLY A 393 15.80 23.67 27.58
C GLY A 393 15.67 22.26 27.02
N ILE A 394 14.42 21.80 27.00
CA ILE A 394 14.00 20.57 26.33
C ILE A 394 13.37 20.94 25.00
N TYR A 395 13.96 20.43 23.92
CA TYR A 395 13.51 20.64 22.56
C TYR A 395 12.92 19.35 22.01
N LEU A 396 11.77 19.41 21.33
CA LEU A 396 11.22 18.29 20.59
C LEU A 396 11.71 18.37 19.15
N CYS A 397 12.59 17.45 18.76
CA CYS A 397 13.12 17.36 17.41
C CYS A 397 12.32 16.32 16.61
N CYS A 398 11.95 16.64 15.38
CA CYS A 398 11.28 15.75 14.45
C CYS A 398 12.02 15.75 13.10
N LEU A 399 12.28 14.56 12.57
CA LEU A 399 12.77 14.36 11.22
C LEU A 399 11.84 13.38 10.50
N MET A 400 11.18 13.86 9.45
CA MET A 400 10.38 13.06 8.53
C MET A 400 11.08 13.01 7.17
N VAL A 401 11.16 11.82 6.59
CA VAL A 401 11.89 11.55 5.35
C VAL A 401 11.02 10.67 4.47
N GLU A 402 10.51 11.23 3.37
CA GLU A 402 9.80 10.53 2.30
C GLU A 402 10.80 10.12 1.22
N ASN A 403 11.08 8.82 1.12
CA ASN A 403 12.05 8.30 0.18
C ASN A 403 11.39 7.99 -1.17
N LEU A 404 11.79 8.66 -2.25
CA LEU A 404 11.29 8.40 -3.60
C LEU A 404 12.27 7.57 -4.46
N THR A 405 13.26 6.95 -3.82
CA THR A 405 14.27 6.12 -4.48
C THR A 405 14.21 4.68 -4.01
N ASP A 406 14.63 3.75 -4.87
CA ASP A 406 14.66 2.31 -4.55
C ASP A 406 15.81 1.92 -3.60
N MET A 407 16.61 2.89 -3.14
CA MET A 407 17.68 2.67 -2.17
C MET A 407 17.20 2.90 -0.74
N LYS A 408 17.82 2.20 0.21
CA LYS A 408 17.63 2.45 1.63
C LYS A 408 18.30 3.76 2.03
N VAL A 409 17.50 4.70 2.54
CA VAL A 409 17.95 6.04 2.95
C VAL A 409 17.97 6.14 4.47
N GLN A 410 19.04 6.72 5.01
CA GLN A 410 19.25 6.91 6.45
C GLN A 410 19.89 8.28 6.72
N PHE A 411 19.20 9.07 7.53
CA PHE A 411 19.66 10.38 7.99
C PHE A 411 19.71 10.43 9.50
N HIS A 412 20.72 11.12 10.00
CA HIS A 412 20.87 11.37 11.42
C HIS A 412 20.82 12.87 11.69
N VAL A 413 20.08 13.26 12.72
CA VAL A 413 20.21 14.60 13.29
C VAL A 413 21.38 14.56 14.26
N TYR A 414 22.40 15.34 13.93
CA TYR A 414 23.57 15.56 14.74
C TYR A 414 23.36 16.73 15.67
N TYR A 415 23.83 16.54 16.89
CA TYR A 415 23.99 17.54 17.92
C TYR A 415 25.48 17.83 18.07
N LYS A 416 25.85 19.11 18.14
CA LYS A 416 27.20 19.57 18.42
C LYS A 416 27.19 20.50 19.62
N ASP A 417 27.88 20.09 20.67
CA ASP A 417 28.00 20.92 21.88
C ASP A 417 28.99 22.08 21.66
N LYS A 418 29.02 23.00 22.63
CA LYS A 418 29.98 24.12 22.66
C LYS A 418 31.45 23.72 22.62
N SER A 419 31.80 22.51 23.06
CA SER A 419 33.18 22.01 22.98
C SER A 419 33.55 21.55 21.56
N GLY A 420 32.56 21.51 20.66
CA GLY A 420 32.71 21.06 19.28
C GLY A 420 32.52 19.57 19.11
N LYS A 421 32.14 18.83 20.16
CA LYS A 421 31.93 17.38 20.09
C LYS A 421 30.58 17.11 19.43
N GLU A 422 30.61 16.31 18.37
CA GLU A 422 29.42 15.93 17.61
C GLU A 422 28.90 14.56 18.05
N SER A 423 27.59 14.41 18.13
CA SER A 423 26.93 13.13 18.44
C SER A 423 25.58 13.01 17.72
N PRO A 424 25.26 11.87 17.11
CA PRO A 424 23.96 11.63 16.53
C PRO A 424 22.90 11.43 17.64
N ARG A 425 21.74 12.07 17.50
CA ARG A 425 20.64 12.01 18.49
C ARG A 425 19.35 11.45 17.92
N VAL A 426 19.04 11.74 16.67
CA VAL A 426 17.83 11.26 15.99
C VAL A 426 18.25 10.47 14.75
N TYR A 427 17.60 9.33 14.51
CA TYR A 427 17.89 8.47 13.38
C TYR A 427 16.59 8.23 12.62
N SER A 428 16.49 8.68 11.38
CA SER A 428 15.35 8.37 10.51
C SER A 428 15.82 7.53 9.34
N GLN A 429 15.08 6.46 9.06
CA GLN A 429 15.45 5.50 8.04
C GLN A 429 14.23 5.02 7.25
N ALA A 430 14.29 5.15 5.92
CA ALA A 430 13.30 4.66 4.98
C ALA A 430 13.93 3.56 4.11
N TYR A 431 13.34 2.35 4.12
CA TYR A 431 13.96 1.16 3.54
C TYR A 431 13.73 1.00 2.03
N HIS A 432 12.60 1.48 1.55
CA HIS A 432 12.16 1.30 0.17
C HIS A 432 11.62 2.61 -0.39
N LYS A 433 11.40 2.62 -1.70
CA LYS A 433 10.73 3.70 -2.41
C LYS A 433 9.30 3.90 -1.90
N ASP A 434 8.84 5.14 -1.98
CA ASP A 434 7.52 5.62 -1.57
C ASP A 434 7.20 5.41 -0.09
N LEU A 435 8.24 5.19 0.72
CA LEU A 435 8.14 4.97 2.16
C LEU A 435 8.53 6.25 2.91
N THR A 436 7.67 6.65 3.84
CA THR A 436 7.93 7.78 4.74
C THR A 436 8.35 7.27 6.12
N SER A 437 9.50 7.72 6.59
CA SER A 437 9.96 7.48 7.95
C SER A 437 9.83 8.75 8.78
N CYS A 438 9.44 8.62 10.05
CA CYS A 438 9.30 9.74 10.96
C CYS A 438 9.92 9.39 12.31
N SER A 439 10.77 10.27 12.81
CA SER A 439 11.45 10.11 14.09
C SER A 439 11.28 11.37 14.93
N VAL A 440 10.72 11.20 16.13
CA VAL A 440 10.45 12.28 17.07
C VAL A 440 11.11 11.96 18.41
N ILE A 441 11.92 12.88 18.94
CA ILE A 441 12.59 12.69 20.22
C ILE A 441 12.79 14.01 20.97
N PRO A 442 12.55 14.05 22.28
CA PRO A 442 12.94 15.17 23.12
C PRO A 442 14.46 15.16 23.37
N ILE A 443 15.12 16.30 23.22
CA ILE A 443 16.56 16.48 23.39
C ILE A 443 16.79 17.63 24.38
N TYR A 444 17.63 17.39 25.38
CA TYR A 444 18.16 18.44 26.24
C TYR A 444 19.27 19.18 25.50
N MET A 445 19.14 20.50 25.37
CA MET A 445 20.12 21.33 24.69
C MET A 445 20.40 22.58 25.50
N TYR A 446 21.65 23.07 25.39
CA TYR A 446 22.08 24.32 26.00
C TYR A 446 22.22 25.39 24.93
N LYS A 447 21.98 26.64 25.31
CA LYS A 447 22.14 27.84 24.49
C LYS A 447 23.50 27.85 23.81
N GLY A 448 23.55 27.86 22.48
CA GLY A 448 24.76 27.85 21.67
C GLY A 448 25.14 26.48 21.12
N ASP A 449 24.49 25.40 21.57
CA ASP A 449 24.60 24.10 20.91
C ASP A 449 24.03 24.18 19.49
N GLN A 450 24.50 23.29 18.60
CA GLN A 450 24.09 23.27 17.21
C GLN A 450 23.42 21.96 16.84
N MET A 451 22.47 22.04 15.89
CA MET A 451 21.75 20.89 15.36
C MET A 451 21.64 20.96 13.82
N TYR A 452 21.91 19.85 13.15
CA TYR A 452 21.90 19.73 11.69
C TYR A 452 21.74 18.26 11.28
N ILE A 453 21.50 18.01 9.99
CA ILE A 453 21.30 16.65 9.46
C ILE A 453 22.53 16.21 8.68
N LYS A 454 22.95 14.95 8.84
CA LYS A 454 23.94 14.29 7.99
C LYS A 454 23.41 12.95 7.47
N SER A 455 23.91 12.50 6.33
CA SER A 455 23.62 11.15 5.83
C SER A 455 24.56 10.12 6.45
N ALA A 456 24.03 8.92 6.68
CA ALA A 456 24.83 7.79 7.16
C ALA A 456 25.64 7.13 6.03
N LEU A 457 25.22 7.31 4.78
CA LEU A 457 25.81 6.72 3.58
C LEU A 457 25.89 7.77 2.45
N ASP A 458 26.63 7.42 1.38
CA ASP A 458 26.59 8.13 0.11
C ASP A 458 25.33 7.73 -0.67
N TYR A 459 24.63 8.71 -1.25
CA TYR A 459 23.43 8.50 -2.05
C TYR A 459 23.56 9.20 -3.40
N PRO A 460 23.85 8.46 -4.49
CA PRO A 460 23.81 9.02 -5.83
C PRO A 460 22.36 9.24 -6.26
N LEU A 461 22.05 10.41 -6.84
CA LEU A 461 20.73 10.73 -7.40
C LEU A 461 19.57 10.54 -6.39
N LEU A 462 19.78 10.89 -5.13
CA LEU A 462 18.77 10.82 -4.09
C LEU A 462 17.56 11.71 -4.43
N LYS A 463 16.36 11.17 -4.27
CA LYS A 463 15.07 11.88 -4.38
C LYS A 463 14.33 11.80 -3.06
N LEU A 464 14.08 12.96 -2.46
CA LEU A 464 13.19 13.09 -1.32
C LEU A 464 11.87 13.70 -1.78
N GLY A 465 10.78 13.20 -1.22
CA GLY A 465 9.44 13.71 -1.50
C GLY A 465 9.08 14.94 -0.66
N ASN A 466 7.99 15.59 -1.06
CA ASN A 466 7.53 16.85 -0.47
C ASN A 466 7.06 16.69 0.99
N ASN A 467 6.81 15.46 1.46
CA ASN A 467 6.47 15.18 2.85
C ASN A 467 7.71 15.06 3.75
N SER A 468 8.92 15.32 3.21
CA SER A 468 10.14 15.34 4.00
C SER A 468 10.31 16.68 4.72
N PHE A 469 10.34 16.66 6.06
CA PHE A 469 10.57 17.85 6.86
C PHE A 469 11.47 17.62 8.07
N PHE A 470 12.13 18.69 8.48
CA PHE A 470 12.95 18.79 9.66
C PHE A 470 12.40 19.92 10.54
N SER A 471 11.96 19.59 11.75
CA SER A 471 11.37 20.55 12.65
C SER A 471 11.87 20.40 14.08
N CYS A 472 11.82 21.50 14.81
CA CYS A 472 12.17 21.54 16.21
C CYS A 472 11.31 22.59 16.93
N VAL A 473 10.90 22.28 18.16
CA VAL A 473 10.16 23.22 19.03
C VAL A 473 10.68 23.13 20.46
N LEU A 474 10.86 24.29 21.10
CA LEU A 474 11.16 24.39 22.52
C LEU A 474 9.92 24.02 23.34
N LEU A 475 9.97 22.89 24.05
CA LEU A 475 8.88 22.45 24.93
C LEU A 475 8.94 23.13 26.30
N LYS A 476 10.15 23.27 26.83
CA LYS A 476 10.37 23.84 28.17
C LYS A 476 11.74 24.53 28.23
N LYS A 477 11.71 25.82 28.52
CA LYS A 477 12.89 26.62 28.85
C LYS A 477 13.31 26.37 30.30
N PHE A 478 14.62 26.39 30.57
CA PHE A 478 15.19 26.32 31.92
C PHE A 478 15.72 27.67 32.42
#